data_AF-A0A8H4X8V0-F1
#
_entry.id   AF-A0A8H4X8V0-F1
#
_cell.length_a   1.000
_cell.length_b   1.000
_cell.length_c   1.000
_cell.angle_alpha   90.00
_cell.angle_beta   90.00
_cell.angle_gamma   90.00
#
_symmetry.space_group_name_H-M   'P 1'
#
loop_
_entity.id
_entity.type
_entity.pdbx_description
1 polymer ?
#
loop_
_entity_poly.entity_id
_entity_poly.type
_entity_poly.pdbx_seq_one_letter_code
_entity_poly.pdbx_strand_id
1 'polypeptide(L)' 'MQFKAIITFVTLTGLVAASPRSTTTQCATLCIDAINDCGIPYGDCYAVCSPELSPTPPPCPSTASPYPDPTITLD' A
#
# COMPACT_ATOMS: atom_id res chain seq x y z
N MET A 1 27.78 41.40 34.14
CA MET A 1 26.45 41.39 33.49
C MET A 1 25.96 39.95 33.48
N GLN A 2 24.98 39.63 34.32
CA GLN A 2 24.48 38.27 34.54
C GLN A 2 23.35 37.98 33.55
N PHE A 3 23.61 37.21 32.49
CA PHE A 3 22.54 36.67 31.64
C PHE A 3 22.20 35.26 32.14
N LYS A 4 21.20 35.25 33.01
CA LYS A 4 20.48 34.09 33.52
C LYS A 4 19.72 33.46 32.36
N ALA A 5 20.21 32.34 31.83
CA ALA A 5 19.44 31.49 30.93
C ALA A 5 19.59 30.04 31.41
N ILE A 6 18.88 29.73 32.49
CA ILE A 6 18.70 28.35 32.95
C ILE A 6 17.71 27.74 31.97
N ILE A 7 18.22 27.08 30.93
CA ILE A 7 17.42 26.30 29.98
C ILE A 7 17.12 24.96 30.67
N THR A 8 16.02 24.92 31.40
CA THR A 8 15.49 23.66 31.94
C THR A 8 14.91 22.86 30.78
N PHE A 9 15.68 21.89 30.29
CA PHE A 9 15.17 20.88 29.36
C PHE A 9 14.12 20.04 30.08
N VAL A 10 12.83 20.29 29.78
CA VAL A 10 11.73 19.43 30.22
C VAL A 10 11.83 18.14 29.44
N THR A 11 12.37 17.09 30.06
CA THR A 11 12.36 15.74 29.49
C THR A 11 10.93 15.23 29.52
N LEU A 12 10.26 15.27 28.36
CA LEU A 12 8.95 14.67 28.17
C LEU A 12 9.11 13.14 28.22
N THR A 13 8.99 12.54 29.41
CA THR A 13 8.93 11.09 29.56
C THR A 13 7.58 10.61 29.06
N GLY A 14 7.51 10.24 27.78
CA GLY A 14 6.34 9.59 27.20
C GLY A 14 6.18 8.19 27.77
N LEU A 15 5.18 7.99 28.63
CA LEU A 15 4.75 6.66 29.05
C LEU A 15 3.92 6.04 27.92
N VAL A 16 4.49 5.06 27.21
CA VAL A 16 3.75 4.23 26.26
C VAL A 16 3.10 3.09 27.05
N ALA A 17 1.79 3.16 27.28
CA ALA A 17 1.04 2.05 27.84
C ALA A 17 0.94 0.94 26.79
N ALA A 18 1.65 -0.17 26.99
CA ALA A 18 1.52 -1.37 26.17
C ALA A 18 0.28 -2.16 26.64
N SER A 19 -0.74 -2.25 25.78
CA SER A 19 -1.90 -3.10 26.01
C SER A 19 -1.55 -4.58 25.83
N PRO A 20 -2.18 -5.51 26.58
CA PRO A 20 -1.96 -6.94 26.42
C PRO A 20 -2.36 -7.36 25.00
N ARG A 21 -1.40 -7.92 24.25
CA ARG A 21 -1.64 -8.51 22.93
C ARG A 21 -2.41 -9.81 23.14
N SER A 22 -3.71 -9.79 22.80
CA SER A 22 -4.60 -10.94 22.92
C SER A 22 -4.02 -12.14 22.14
N THR A 23 -3.67 -13.22 22.83
CA THR A 23 -3.11 -14.46 22.26
C THR A 23 -4.17 -15.39 21.71
N THR A 24 -5.24 -14.86 21.10
CA THR A 24 -5.92 -15.62 20.05
C THR A 24 -4.86 -15.95 19.00
N THR A 25 -4.89 -17.13 18.38
CA THR A 25 -4.07 -17.42 17.19
C THR A 25 -4.43 -16.37 16.12
N GLN A 26 -3.82 -15.19 16.20
CA GLN A 26 -4.08 -14.08 15.31
C GLN A 26 -3.45 -14.51 13.99
N CYS A 27 -4.29 -14.86 13.03
CA CYS A 27 -3.82 -15.01 11.66
C CYS A 27 -3.10 -13.71 11.30
N ALA A 28 -1.83 -13.81 10.90
CA ALA A 28 -1.10 -12.65 10.44
C ALA A 28 -1.88 -12.00 9.27
N THR A 29 -1.91 -10.68 9.25
CA THR A 29 -2.39 -9.94 8.08
C THR A 29 -1.21 -9.72 7.16
N LEU A 30 -1.34 -10.15 5.90
CA LEU A 30 -0.37 -9.83 4.84
C LEU A 30 -1.00 -8.79 3.91
N CYS A 31 -0.25 -7.74 3.59
CA CYS A 31 -0.67 -6.73 2.63
C CYS A 31 0.16 -6.85 1.36
N ILE A 32 -0.52 -6.93 0.22
CA ILE A 32 0.10 -6.86 -1.10
C ILE A 32 0.00 -5.43 -1.60
N ASP A 33 1.11 -4.87 -2.06
CA ASP A 33 1.18 -3.61 -2.80
C ASP A 33 2.14 -3.86 -3.97
N ALA A 34 1.58 -4.11 -5.14
CA ALA A 34 2.30 -4.60 -6.30
C ALA A 34 1.82 -3.95 -7.59
N ILE A 35 2.63 -4.05 -8.63
CA ILE A 35 2.32 -3.56 -9.97
C ILE A 35 2.42 -4.76 -10.91
N ASN A 36 1.40 -4.97 -11.76
CA ASN A 36 1.41 -6.06 -12.74
C ASN A 36 2.32 -5.73 -13.95
N ASP A 37 2.47 -6.68 -14.87
CA ASP A 37 3.35 -6.53 -16.05
C ASP A 37 2.96 -5.37 -16.98
N CYS A 38 1.73 -4.88 -16.87
CA CYS A 38 1.19 -3.76 -17.65
C CYS A 38 1.24 -2.42 -16.91
N GLY A 39 1.90 -2.37 -15.74
CA GLY A 39 2.06 -1.13 -14.98
C GLY A 39 0.84 -0.77 -14.12
N ILE A 40 -0.09 -1.70 -13.89
CA ILE A 40 -1.31 -1.43 -13.12
C ILE A 40 -1.07 -1.78 -11.64
N PRO A 41 -1.20 -0.82 -10.72
CA PRO A 41 -1.09 -1.09 -9.29
C PRO A 41 -2.29 -1.90 -8.80
N TYR A 42 -2.03 -2.84 -7.89
CA TYR A 42 -3.04 -3.65 -7.23
C TYR A 42 -2.55 -4.04 -5.83
N GLY A 43 -3.49 -4.26 -4.92
CA GLY A 43 -3.15 -4.57 -3.55
C GLY A 43 -4.34 -4.57 -2.61
N ASP A 44 -4.26 -5.41 -1.59
CA ASP A 44 -5.14 -5.43 -0.44
C ASP A 44 -4.46 -6.21 0.70
N CYS A 45 -5.00 -6.08 1.91
CA CYS A 45 -4.59 -6.83 3.08
C CYS A 45 -5.54 -8.01 3.32
N TYR A 46 -4.99 -9.21 3.49
CA TYR A 46 -5.77 -10.41 3.79
C TYR A 46 -5.18 -11.17 4.98
N ALA A 47 -6.02 -11.94 5.67
CA ALA A 47 -5.57 -12.84 6.72
C ALA A 47 -4.87 -14.05 6.08
N VAL A 48 -3.68 -14.43 6.55
CA VAL A 48 -2.91 -15.57 6.01
C VAL A 48 -3.67 -16.90 6.16
N CYS A 49 -4.62 -16.99 7.10
CA CYS A 49 -5.51 -18.15 7.23
C CYS A 49 -6.68 -18.18 6.24
N SER A 50 -6.87 -17.13 5.45
CA SER A 50 -7.85 -17.02 4.37
C SER A 50 -7.13 -16.70 3.06
N PRO A 51 -6.28 -17.61 2.54
CA PRO A 51 -5.46 -17.35 1.36
C PRO A 51 -6.28 -17.14 0.08
N GLU A 52 -7.54 -17.58 0.06
CA GLU A 52 -8.47 -17.33 -1.04
C GLU A 52 -8.83 -15.85 -1.22
N LEU A 53 -8.62 -15.02 -0.19
CA LEU A 53 -8.82 -13.58 -0.25
C LEU A 53 -7.57 -12.84 -0.75
N SER A 54 -6.50 -13.55 -1.12
CA SER A 54 -5.29 -12.93 -1.66
C SER A 54 -5.61 -12.13 -2.93
N PRO A 55 -5.19 -10.85 -3.02
CA PRO A 55 -5.30 -10.05 -4.23
C PRO A 55 -4.65 -10.75 -5.43
N THR A 56 -5.32 -10.70 -6.59
CA THR A 56 -4.78 -11.18 -7.86
C THR A 56 -4.53 -10.01 -8.81
N PRO A 57 -3.52 -10.10 -9.69
CA PRO A 57 -3.25 -9.04 -10.66
C PRO A 57 -4.44 -8.85 -11.62
N PRO A 58 -4.87 -7.60 -11.90
CA PRO A 58 -5.91 -7.35 -12.89
C PRO A 58 -5.41 -7.68 -14.31
N PRO A 59 -6.32 -7.97 -15.26
CA PRO A 59 -5.96 -8.17 -16.66
C PRO A 59 -5.44 -6.88 -17.29
N CYS A 60 -4.54 -7.02 -18.28
CA CYS A 60 -4.08 -5.90 -19.07
C CYS A 60 -5.18 -5.39 -20.01
N PRO A 61 -5.33 -4.06 -20.18
CA PRO A 61 -6.24 -3.51 -21.16
C PRO A 61 -5.79 -3.93 -22.56
N SER A 62 -6.72 -4.47 -23.35
CA SER A 62 -6.49 -4.68 -24.78
C SER A 62 -6.34 -3.33 -25.47
N THR A 63 -5.21 -3.06 -26.10
CA THR A 63 -5.05 -1.90 -26.97
C THR A 63 -5.94 -2.11 -28.21
N ALA A 64 -7.19 -1.67 -28.16
CA ALA A 64 -7.92 -1.41 -29.39
C ALA A 64 -7.24 -0.21 -30.04
N SER A 65 -6.29 -0.47 -30.94
CA SER A 65 -5.80 0.57 -31.83
C SER A 65 -6.95 0.94 -32.76
N PRO A 66 -7.46 2.18 -32.75
CA PRO A 66 -8.16 2.68 -33.92
C PRO A 66 -7.07 2.85 -34.98
N TYR A 67 -6.72 1.78 -35.67
CA TYR A 67 -6.07 1.96 -36.96
C TYR A 67 -7.15 2.61 -37.83
N PRO A 68 -6.99 3.88 -38.29
CA PRO A 68 -7.77 4.31 -39.42
C PRO A 68 -7.35 3.37 -40.54
N ASP A 69 -8.23 2.44 -40.88
CA ASP A 69 -8.15 1.72 -42.15
C ASP A 69 -7.88 2.79 -43.21
N PRO A 70 -6.72 2.77 -43.91
CA PRO A 70 -6.52 3.67 -45.01
C PRO A 70 -7.50 3.19 -46.07
N THR A 71 -8.70 3.77 -46.05
CA THR A 71 -9.64 3.72 -47.17
C THR A 71 -8.85 4.21 -48.37
N ILE A 72 -8.33 3.28 -49.17
CA ILE A 72 -7.81 3.56 -50.49
C ILE A 72 -9.02 4.02 -51.30
N THR A 73 -9.21 5.33 -51.40
CA THR A 73 -9.95 5.91 -52.52
C THR A 73 -9.17 5.53 -53.78
N LEU A 74 -9.71 4.57 -54.54
CA LEU A 74 -9.29 4.29 -55.89
C LEU A 74 -10.02 5.29 -56.79
N ASP A 75 -9.26 6.20 -57.38
CA ASP A 75 -9.71 7.15 -58.42
C ASP A 75 -10.00 6.44 -59.74
#